data_AF-A0A2G8K637-F1
#
_entry.id   AF-A0A2G8K637-F1
#
_cell.length_a   1.000
_cell.length_b   1.000
_cell.length_c   1.000
_cell.angle_alpha   90.00
_cell.angle_beta   90.00
_cell.angle_gamma   90.00
#
_symmetry.space_group_name_H-M   'P 1'
#
loop_
_entity.id
_entity.type
_entity.pdbx_description
1 polymer ?
#
loop_
_entity_poly.entity_id
_entity_poly.type
_entity_poly.pdbx_seq_one_letter_code
_entity_poly.pdbx_strand_id
1 'polypeptide(L)'
;MAATRRIRKLGNLLSDSFFDYDTPKMVQIKSWKAGAVNRLVQLIIILYAFGYVIIFEKGYQTTDKVLGSATSKLKGIEKTNFTGAKNIQVDDISPYNKVWDVTDYVIPAQQSNGFFVMTNMVLTNRQTRGECAEDPTIRPCINDSTCVPGTENPKTNGRLTGRCVPYKGSQSSCEVQAWCPTEVDLLPLKDEAVLGAAGNFTVMIRNAISFPKFNFTKCKIL
;
A
#
# COMPACT_ATOMS: atom_id res chain seq x y z
N MET A 1 -61.90 -67.68 3.13
CA MET A 1 -62.42 -66.36 2.68
C MET A 1 -62.08 -65.17 3.62
N ALA A 2 -61.40 -65.37 4.76
CA ALA A 2 -61.09 -64.30 5.72
C ALA A 2 -59.74 -63.58 5.49
N ALA A 3 -58.72 -64.27 4.95
CA ALA A 3 -57.36 -63.73 4.77
C ALA A 3 -57.26 -62.65 3.68
N THR A 4 -57.95 -62.82 2.55
CA THR A 4 -57.98 -61.86 1.43
C THR A 4 -58.64 -60.53 1.80
N ARG A 5 -59.63 -60.55 2.72
CA ARG A 5 -60.23 -59.33 3.28
C ARG A 5 -59.27 -58.55 4.19
N ARG A 6 -58.37 -59.23 4.90
CA ARG A 6 -57.37 -58.60 5.80
C ARG A 6 -56.26 -57.89 5.03
N ILE A 7 -55.76 -58.49 3.95
CA ILE A 7 -54.69 -57.88 3.12
C ILE A 7 -55.21 -56.65 2.37
N ARG A 8 -56.45 -56.69 1.86
CA ARG A 8 -57.11 -55.52 1.26
C ARG A 8 -57.32 -54.38 2.28
N LYS A 9 -57.67 -54.73 3.52
CA LYS A 9 -57.77 -53.74 4.62
C LYS A 9 -56.40 -53.15 4.98
N LEU A 10 -55.33 -53.94 5.01
CA LEU A 10 -53.99 -53.47 5.33
C LEU A 10 -53.41 -52.60 4.22
N GLY A 11 -53.63 -52.95 2.95
CA GLY A 11 -53.24 -52.15 1.80
C GLY A 11 -53.95 -50.79 1.75
N ASN A 12 -55.24 -50.75 2.09
CA ASN A 12 -55.98 -49.49 2.20
C ASN A 12 -55.51 -48.64 3.39
N LEU A 13 -55.20 -49.26 4.55
CA LEU A 13 -54.75 -48.55 5.75
C LEU A 13 -53.33 -47.98 5.61
N LEU A 14 -52.46 -48.66 4.85
CA LEU A 14 -51.13 -48.15 4.46
C LEU A 14 -51.25 -47.04 3.40
N SER A 15 -52.19 -47.15 2.47
CA SER A 15 -52.45 -46.10 1.47
C SER A 15 -52.94 -44.81 2.13
N ASP A 16 -53.93 -44.90 3.03
CA ASP A 16 -54.48 -43.73 3.72
C ASP A 16 -53.38 -43.04 4.55
N SER A 17 -52.57 -43.79 5.28
CA SER A 17 -51.51 -43.23 6.12
C SER A 17 -50.31 -42.60 5.36
N PHE A 18 -50.07 -42.96 4.09
CA PHE A 18 -48.97 -42.40 3.28
C PHE A 18 -49.40 -41.18 2.45
N PHE A 19 -50.70 -41.02 2.18
CA PHE A 19 -51.27 -39.90 1.42
C PHE A 19 -52.02 -38.90 2.30
N ASP A 20 -51.91 -39.02 3.63
CA ASP A 20 -52.44 -38.05 4.57
C ASP A 20 -51.54 -36.80 4.65
N TYR A 21 -52.13 -35.65 4.37
CA TYR A 21 -51.50 -34.34 4.50
C TYR A 21 -52.25 -33.53 5.57
N ASP A 22 -51.68 -33.52 6.77
CA ASP A 22 -52.22 -32.73 7.87
C ASP A 22 -51.99 -31.23 7.64
N THR A 23 -53.08 -30.47 7.64
CA THR A 23 -53.05 -29.00 7.61
C THR A 23 -53.53 -28.42 8.92
N PRO A 24 -52.90 -27.34 9.41
CA PRO A 24 -53.38 -26.67 10.61
C PRO A 24 -54.78 -26.13 10.38
N LYS A 25 -55.69 -26.45 11.31
CA LYS A 25 -57.07 -25.93 11.28
C LYS A 25 -57.05 -24.42 11.54
N MET A 26 -57.29 -23.63 10.50
CA MET A 26 -57.28 -22.16 10.57
C MET A 26 -58.58 -21.62 11.19
N VAL A 27 -58.48 -20.67 12.11
CA VAL A 27 -59.63 -19.94 12.69
C VAL A 27 -59.73 -18.56 12.04
N GLN A 28 -60.89 -18.26 11.45
CA GLN A 28 -61.14 -16.96 10.80
C GLN A 28 -61.81 -15.98 11.77
N ILE A 29 -61.07 -14.96 12.21
CA ILE A 29 -61.60 -13.89 13.08
C ILE A 29 -62.01 -12.71 12.19
N LYS A 30 -63.32 -12.44 12.08
CA LYS A 30 -63.85 -11.29 11.34
C LYS A 30 -63.91 -10.05 12.23
N SER A 31 -62.79 -9.31 12.32
CA SER A 31 -62.76 -8.00 12.98
C SER A 31 -61.98 -6.98 12.16
N TRP A 32 -62.54 -5.78 12.00
CA TRP A 32 -61.93 -4.70 11.22
C TRP A 32 -60.60 -4.23 11.83
N LYS A 33 -60.54 -4.05 13.16
CA LYS A 33 -59.34 -3.56 13.86
C LYS A 33 -58.14 -4.52 13.70
N ALA A 34 -58.34 -5.81 13.95
CA ALA A 34 -57.26 -6.79 13.83
C ALA A 34 -56.85 -7.02 12.37
N GLY A 35 -57.81 -6.98 11.43
CA GLY A 35 -57.54 -7.04 10.00
C GLY A 35 -56.68 -5.88 9.50
N ALA A 36 -57.01 -4.65 9.91
CA ALA A 36 -56.26 -3.45 9.54
C ALA A 36 -54.80 -3.50 10.06
N VAL A 37 -54.60 -3.92 11.32
CA VAL A 37 -53.25 -4.09 11.89
C VAL A 37 -52.45 -5.15 11.12
N ASN A 38 -53.05 -6.31 10.84
CA ASN A 38 -52.36 -7.37 10.09
C ASN A 38 -51.98 -6.90 8.67
N ARG A 39 -52.88 -6.21 7.96
CA ARG A 39 -52.60 -5.68 6.62
C ARG A 39 -51.54 -4.57 6.62
N LEU A 40 -51.53 -3.71 7.63
CA LEU A 40 -50.49 -2.69 7.79
C LEU A 40 -49.11 -3.33 8.02
N VAL A 41 -49.01 -4.31 8.92
CA VAL A 41 -47.76 -5.05 9.17
C VAL A 41 -47.28 -5.75 7.90
N GLN A 42 -48.18 -6.42 7.17
CA GLN A 42 -47.85 -7.04 5.89
C GLN A 42 -47.34 -6.01 4.87
N LEU A 43 -47.96 -4.84 4.78
CA LEU A 43 -47.54 -3.77 3.87
C LEU A 43 -46.16 -3.23 4.24
N ILE A 44 -45.87 -3.04 5.53
CA ILE A 44 -44.54 -2.62 6.01
C ILE A 44 -43.47 -3.65 5.65
N ILE A 45 -43.76 -4.94 5.86
CA ILE A 45 -42.84 -6.03 5.51
C ILE A 45 -42.58 -6.05 4.00
N ILE A 46 -43.63 -5.91 3.18
CA ILE A 46 -43.50 -5.89 1.72
C ILE A 46 -42.69 -4.68 1.25
N LEU A 47 -42.96 -3.48 1.79
CA LEU A 47 -42.22 -2.28 1.45
C LEU A 47 -40.74 -2.39 1.84
N TYR A 48 -40.44 -2.96 3.01
CA TYR A 48 -39.07 -3.21 3.43
C TYR A 48 -38.38 -4.24 2.52
N ALA A 49 -39.00 -5.39 2.26
CA ALA A 49 -38.43 -6.43 1.41
C ALA A 49 -38.19 -5.92 -0.02
N PHE A 50 -39.17 -5.27 -0.62
CA PHE A 50 -39.04 -4.78 -1.99
C PHE A 50 -38.14 -3.54 -2.08
N GLY A 51 -38.38 -2.52 -1.26
CA GLY A 51 -37.65 -1.26 -1.31
C GLY A 51 -36.21 -1.38 -0.83
N TYR A 52 -36.00 -2.00 0.34
CA TYR A 52 -34.67 -2.13 0.91
C TYR A 52 -33.91 -3.34 0.34
N VAL A 53 -34.45 -4.56 0.50
CA VAL A 53 -33.68 -5.77 0.17
C VAL A 53 -33.50 -5.96 -1.34
N ILE A 54 -34.56 -5.80 -2.13
CA ILE A 54 -34.49 -6.01 -3.57
C ILE A 54 -33.88 -4.79 -4.29
N ILE A 55 -34.39 -3.59 -4.05
CA ILE A 55 -33.97 -2.41 -4.81
C ILE A 55 -32.68 -1.80 -4.25
N PHE A 56 -32.62 -1.46 -2.96
CA PHE A 56 -31.47 -0.75 -2.38
C PHE A 56 -30.23 -1.65 -2.27
N GLU A 57 -30.36 -2.82 -1.66
CA GLU A 57 -29.27 -3.81 -1.51
C GLU A 57 -29.00 -4.61 -2.80
N LYS A 58 -29.84 -4.45 -3.83
CA LYS A 58 -29.75 -5.22 -5.09
C LYS A 58 -29.71 -6.73 -4.85
N GLY A 59 -30.54 -7.25 -3.94
CA GLY A 59 -30.55 -8.68 -3.57
C GLY A 59 -30.86 -9.64 -4.73
N TYR A 60 -31.35 -9.13 -5.87
CA TYR A 60 -31.51 -9.90 -7.10
C TYR A 60 -30.21 -10.09 -7.90
N GLN A 61 -29.13 -9.40 -7.54
CA GLN A 61 -27.82 -9.49 -8.19
C GLN A 61 -26.86 -10.34 -7.36
N THR A 62 -26.02 -11.09 -8.06
CA THR A 62 -24.88 -11.77 -7.46
C THR A 62 -23.66 -10.85 -7.52
N THR A 63 -22.89 -10.76 -6.43
CA THR A 63 -21.66 -9.95 -6.36
C THR A 63 -20.40 -10.82 -6.44
N ASP A 64 -19.29 -10.20 -6.85
CA ASP A 64 -17.94 -10.78 -6.86
C ASP A 64 -16.93 -9.75 -6.36
N LYS A 65 -15.82 -10.23 -5.79
CA LYS A 65 -14.70 -9.37 -5.35
C LYS A 65 -13.82 -9.06 -6.56
N VAL A 66 -13.47 -7.79 -6.72
CA VAL A 66 -12.59 -7.37 -7.80
C VAL A 66 -11.14 -7.80 -7.52
N LEU A 67 -10.48 -8.38 -8.53
CA LEU A 67 -9.04 -8.55 -8.57
C LEU A 67 -8.44 -7.44 -9.42
N GLY A 68 -7.63 -6.59 -8.81
CA GLY A 68 -7.02 -5.43 -9.46
C GLY A 68 -5.50 -5.54 -9.55
N SER A 69 -4.93 -5.03 -10.63
CA SER A 69 -3.49 -4.83 -10.79
C SER A 69 -3.23 -3.46 -11.42
N ALA A 70 -2.35 -2.68 -10.78
CA ALA A 70 -1.93 -1.38 -11.26
C ALA A 70 -0.45 -1.42 -11.68
N THR A 71 -0.15 -0.85 -12.85
CA THR A 71 1.22 -0.68 -13.33
C THR A 71 1.44 0.77 -13.70
N SER A 72 2.46 1.40 -13.14
CA SER A 72 2.86 2.77 -13.43
C SER A 72 4.06 2.80 -14.37
N LYS A 73 4.06 3.76 -15.29
CA LYS A 73 5.23 4.08 -16.12
C LYS A 73 5.47 5.57 -16.07
N LEU A 74 6.68 5.96 -15.69
CA LEU A 74 7.08 7.36 -15.62
C LEU A 74 7.82 7.76 -16.89
N LYS A 75 7.68 9.04 -17.23
CA LYS A 75 8.44 9.70 -18.29
C LYS A 75 8.81 11.11 -17.84
N GLY A 76 10.09 11.43 -17.98
CA GLY A 76 10.65 12.71 -17.61
C GLY A 76 12.15 12.66 -17.77
N ILE A 77 12.75 13.73 -18.26
CA ILE A 77 14.20 13.87 -18.35
C ILE A 77 14.54 15.24 -17.80
N GLU A 78 15.59 15.30 -16.99
CA GLU A 78 16.07 16.55 -16.43
C GLU A 78 17.59 16.61 -16.56
N LYS A 79 18.11 17.76 -17.01
CA LYS A 79 19.54 18.03 -16.97
C LYS A 79 19.81 19.01 -15.85
N THR A 80 20.67 18.62 -14.94
CA THR A 80 21.09 19.48 -13.82
C THR A 80 22.44 20.11 -14.16
N ASN A 81 22.57 21.41 -13.91
CA ASN A 81 23.82 22.14 -14.12
C ASN A 81 23.97 23.25 -13.08
N PHE A 82 24.76 22.95 -12.05
CA PHE A 82 24.96 23.82 -10.90
C PHE A 82 26.29 24.59 -10.95
N THR A 83 27.04 24.58 -12.07
CA THR A 83 28.35 25.27 -12.18
C THR A 83 28.30 26.78 -11.94
N GLY A 84 27.12 27.42 -11.99
CA GLY A 84 26.92 28.85 -11.69
C GLY A 84 25.91 29.13 -10.59
N ALA A 85 25.49 28.12 -9.82
CA ALA A 85 24.52 28.32 -8.75
C ALA A 85 25.17 29.03 -7.55
N LYS A 86 24.48 30.03 -6.97
CA LYS A 86 25.00 30.81 -5.83
C LYS A 86 24.75 30.17 -4.47
N ASN A 87 23.87 29.17 -4.40
CA ASN A 87 23.37 28.55 -3.17
C ASN A 87 23.89 27.12 -2.96
N ILE A 88 25.17 26.89 -3.25
CA ILE A 88 25.79 25.56 -3.19
C ILE A 88 26.40 25.33 -1.81
N GLN A 89 26.12 24.16 -1.22
CA GLN A 89 26.63 23.78 0.11
C GLN A 89 27.69 22.67 0.07
N VAL A 90 28.01 22.15 -1.11
CA VAL A 90 28.88 20.97 -1.30
C VAL A 90 30.11 21.35 -2.14
N ASP A 91 31.27 20.79 -1.79
CA ASP A 91 32.55 21.09 -2.41
C ASP A 91 32.67 20.55 -3.85
N ASP A 92 32.12 19.36 -4.13
CA ASP A 92 32.15 18.73 -5.46
C ASP A 92 30.76 18.66 -6.09
N ILE A 93 30.57 19.44 -7.16
CA ILE A 93 29.32 19.59 -7.89
C ILE A 93 29.28 18.69 -9.14
N SER A 94 30.44 18.20 -9.57
CA SER A 94 30.60 17.36 -10.76
C SER A 94 29.65 16.15 -10.82
N PRO A 95 29.36 15.44 -9.70
CA PRO A 95 28.47 14.29 -9.68
C PRO A 95 27.02 14.63 -10.01
N TYR A 96 26.63 15.84 -9.63
CA TYR A 96 25.28 16.34 -9.82
C TYR A 96 25.06 16.76 -11.26
N ASN A 97 26.07 17.34 -11.93
CA ASN A 97 25.96 17.88 -13.29
C ASN A 97 25.84 16.80 -14.37
N LYS A 98 24.67 16.18 -14.46
CA LYS A 98 24.36 15.17 -15.48
C LYS A 98 22.90 15.22 -15.92
N VAL A 99 22.61 14.44 -16.95
CA VAL A 99 21.25 14.16 -17.39
C VAL A 99 20.72 13.01 -16.53
N TRP A 100 19.51 13.18 -16.01
CA TRP A 100 18.77 12.23 -15.21
C TRP A 100 17.60 11.71 -16.04
N ASP A 101 17.52 10.40 -16.18
CA ASP A 101 16.40 9.71 -16.83
C ASP A 101 15.68 8.78 -15.85
N VAL A 102 14.56 8.20 -16.29
CA VAL A 102 13.70 7.30 -15.52
C VAL A 102 14.49 6.18 -14.85
N THR A 103 15.59 5.72 -15.46
CA THR A 103 16.46 4.68 -14.90
C THR A 103 17.23 5.12 -13.65
N ASP A 104 17.44 6.43 -13.47
CA ASP A 104 18.23 6.97 -12.37
C ASP A 104 17.35 7.34 -11.17
N TYR A 105 16.19 7.97 -11.42
CA TYR A 105 15.35 8.51 -10.35
C TYR A 105 14.16 7.62 -9.96
N VAL A 106 13.88 6.53 -10.68
CA VAL A 106 12.81 5.57 -10.32
C VAL A 106 13.41 4.27 -9.80
N ILE A 107 13.36 4.08 -8.48
CA ILE A 107 13.97 2.94 -7.79
C ILE A 107 13.00 2.35 -6.74
N PRO A 108 12.63 1.07 -6.83
CA PRO A 108 12.89 0.16 -7.95
C PRO A 108 12.06 0.55 -9.18
N ALA A 109 12.55 0.23 -10.38
CA ALA A 109 11.87 0.55 -11.64
C ALA A 109 10.49 -0.13 -11.78
N GLN A 110 10.25 -1.22 -11.03
CA GLN A 110 9.00 -1.95 -11.01
C GLN A 110 8.58 -2.21 -9.57
N GLN A 111 7.44 -1.65 -9.18
CA GLN A 111 6.85 -1.82 -7.85
C GLN A 111 5.36 -2.09 -7.97
N SER A 112 4.85 -2.99 -7.12
CA SER A 112 3.43 -3.28 -7.02
C SER A 112 2.72 -2.15 -6.28
N ASN A 113 1.63 -1.63 -6.85
CA ASN A 113 0.75 -0.64 -6.21
C ASN A 113 1.42 0.67 -5.78
N GLY A 114 2.55 1.03 -6.39
CA GLY A 114 3.26 2.27 -6.09
C GLY A 114 4.45 2.50 -7.02
N PHE A 115 5.02 3.70 -6.94
CA PHE A 115 6.28 4.05 -7.61
C PHE A 115 7.01 5.09 -6.76
N PHE A 116 8.32 5.14 -6.92
CA PHE A 116 9.19 6.12 -6.27
C PHE A 116 9.74 7.10 -7.31
N VAL A 117 9.84 8.37 -6.94
CA VAL A 117 10.48 9.42 -7.75
C VAL A 117 11.45 10.17 -6.88
N MET A 118 12.74 10.07 -7.20
CA MET A 118 13.77 10.86 -6.55
C MET A 118 13.60 12.32 -6.94
N THR A 119 13.50 13.21 -5.96
CA THR A 119 13.44 14.67 -6.15
C THR A 119 14.68 15.37 -5.59
N ASN A 120 15.29 14.75 -4.58
CA ASN A 120 16.48 15.25 -3.92
C ASN A 120 17.44 14.12 -3.59
N MET A 121 18.73 14.42 -3.49
CA MET A 121 19.77 13.42 -3.23
C MET A 121 21.06 14.02 -2.67
N VAL A 122 21.73 13.25 -1.83
CA VAL A 122 23.08 13.48 -1.33
C VAL A 122 23.98 12.41 -1.93
N LEU A 123 25.10 12.83 -2.55
CA LEU A 123 26.00 11.92 -3.26
C LEU A 123 27.38 11.94 -2.61
N THR A 124 27.80 10.80 -2.07
CA THR A 124 29.17 10.61 -1.55
C THR A 124 29.95 9.72 -2.50
N ASN A 125 30.69 10.34 -3.41
CA ASN A 125 31.39 9.62 -4.49
C ASN A 125 32.73 9.03 -4.04
N ARG A 126 33.16 7.99 -4.79
CA ARG A 126 34.48 7.35 -4.64
C ARG A 126 34.74 6.79 -3.23
N GLN A 127 33.69 6.28 -2.59
CA GLN A 127 33.84 5.61 -1.32
C GLN A 127 34.68 4.34 -1.45
N THR A 128 35.62 4.18 -0.54
CA THR A 128 36.49 3.01 -0.41
C THR A 128 36.49 2.53 1.03
N ARG A 129 36.74 1.25 1.28
CA ARG A 129 36.83 0.76 2.66
C ARG A 129 38.14 1.23 3.28
N GLY A 130 38.05 1.93 4.39
CA GLY A 130 39.21 2.47 5.07
C GLY A 130 38.89 3.05 6.44
N GLU A 131 39.82 3.86 6.94
CA GLU A 131 39.68 4.62 8.18
C GLU A 131 39.64 6.11 7.81
N CYS A 132 38.63 6.81 8.30
CA CYS A 132 38.46 8.24 8.04
C CYS A 132 37.70 8.92 9.19
N ALA A 133 37.80 10.23 9.22
CA ALA A 133 37.08 11.08 10.16
C ALA A 133 35.56 11.03 9.88
N GLU A 134 34.75 10.81 10.92
CA GLU A 134 33.27 10.87 10.85
C GLU A 134 32.75 12.31 10.71
N ASP A 135 31.48 12.50 10.38
CA ASP A 135 30.87 13.85 10.44
C ASP A 135 30.91 14.44 11.88
N PRO A 136 31.49 15.63 12.10
CA PRO A 136 31.54 16.31 13.40
C PRO A 136 30.18 16.62 14.00
N THR A 137 29.12 16.71 13.18
CA THR A 137 27.75 16.90 13.69
C THR A 137 27.24 15.64 14.40
N ILE A 138 27.73 14.47 14.02
CA ILE A 138 27.38 13.17 14.60
C ILE A 138 28.30 12.84 15.78
N ARG A 139 29.62 12.92 15.58
CA ARG A 139 30.62 12.50 16.57
C ARG A 139 31.79 13.47 16.67
N PRO A 140 31.59 14.66 17.27
CA PRO A 140 32.69 15.59 17.54
C PRO A 140 33.60 15.01 18.63
N CYS A 141 34.88 15.31 18.55
CA CYS A 141 35.86 14.93 19.57
C CYS A 141 36.84 16.07 19.82
N ILE A 142 37.49 16.02 20.99
CA ILE A 142 38.57 16.95 21.36
C ILE A 142 39.84 16.13 21.60
N ASN A 143 39.68 15.02 22.35
CA ASN A 143 40.74 14.05 22.63
C ASN A 143 40.29 12.63 22.27
N ASP A 144 41.26 11.73 22.10
CA ASP A 144 41.05 10.31 21.79
C ASP A 144 40.17 9.58 22.81
N SER A 145 40.18 10.02 24.08
CA SER A 145 39.37 9.43 25.15
C SER A 145 37.86 9.49 24.91
N THR A 146 37.39 10.42 24.08
CA THR A 146 35.97 10.56 23.71
C THR A 146 35.53 9.47 22.71
N CYS A 147 36.49 8.92 21.97
CA CYS A 147 36.28 7.90 20.96
C CYS A 147 36.57 6.53 21.61
N VAL A 148 35.53 5.81 22.02
CA VAL A 148 35.71 4.49 22.64
C VAL A 148 35.91 3.44 21.53
N PRO A 149 37.06 2.75 21.49
CA PRO A 149 37.38 1.83 20.41
C PRO A 149 36.42 0.64 20.38
N GLY A 150 36.03 0.23 19.18
CA GLY A 150 35.14 -0.89 18.96
C GLY A 150 33.65 -0.62 19.23
N THR A 151 33.28 0.62 19.58
CA THR A 151 31.88 1.02 19.73
C THR A 151 31.22 1.11 18.37
N GLU A 152 30.01 0.55 18.28
CA GLU A 152 29.14 0.63 17.12
C GLU A 152 27.85 1.32 17.54
N ASN A 153 27.47 2.39 16.85
CA ASN A 153 26.23 3.12 17.11
C ASN A 153 25.42 3.17 15.81
N PRO A 154 24.10 2.90 15.84
CA PRO A 154 23.24 3.06 14.66
C PRO A 154 23.30 4.45 14.01
N LYS A 155 23.75 5.48 14.73
CA LYS A 155 23.91 6.85 14.22
C LYS A 155 25.26 7.12 13.53
N THR A 156 26.27 6.28 13.75
CA THR A 156 27.61 6.44 13.14
C THR A 156 27.70 5.58 11.89
N ASN A 157 28.44 6.03 10.88
CA ASN A 157 28.59 5.32 9.61
C ASN A 157 29.46 4.06 9.70
N GLY A 158 30.25 3.93 10.77
CA GLY A 158 31.08 2.75 10.99
C GLY A 158 31.54 2.57 12.44
N ARG A 159 32.48 1.64 12.61
CA ARG A 159 33.00 1.25 13.93
C ARG A 159 34.11 2.20 14.37
N LEU A 160 34.05 2.71 15.60
CA LEU A 160 35.08 3.64 16.11
C LEU A 160 36.43 2.94 16.29
N THR A 161 37.50 3.56 15.80
CA THR A 161 38.89 3.06 16.01
C THR A 161 39.46 3.49 17.36
N GLY A 162 38.94 4.58 17.92
CA GLY A 162 39.36 5.16 19.19
C GLY A 162 40.27 6.38 19.07
N ARG A 163 40.53 6.86 17.85
CA ARG A 163 41.32 8.07 17.59
C ARG A 163 40.43 9.27 17.28
N CYS A 164 40.83 10.44 17.74
CA CYS A 164 40.24 11.73 17.39
C CYS A 164 41.09 12.38 16.28
N VAL A 165 40.50 12.54 15.09
CA VAL A 165 41.21 13.00 13.91
C VAL A 165 40.63 14.34 13.42
N PRO A 166 41.45 15.20 12.79
CA PRO A 166 40.96 16.46 12.26
C PRO A 166 40.00 16.24 11.08
N TYR A 167 38.86 16.92 11.10
CA TYR A 167 37.84 16.92 10.04
C TYR A 167 37.68 18.35 9.56
N LYS A 168 38.26 18.69 8.41
CA LYS A 168 38.22 20.01 7.71
C LYS A 168 38.22 21.28 8.61
N GLY A 169 39.30 22.06 8.53
CA GLY A 169 39.41 23.33 9.26
C GLY A 169 39.79 23.12 10.72
N SER A 170 39.04 23.73 11.65
CA SER A 170 39.31 23.64 13.11
C SER A 170 38.43 22.62 13.84
N GLN A 171 37.66 21.81 13.11
CA GLN A 171 36.82 20.76 13.68
C GLN A 171 37.57 19.41 13.72
N SER A 172 37.23 18.59 14.70
CA SER A 172 37.77 17.24 14.89
C SER A 172 36.64 16.27 15.22
N SER A 173 36.74 15.07 14.66
CA SER A 173 35.75 14.01 14.84
C SER A 173 36.42 12.66 15.05
N CYS A 174 35.68 11.73 15.62
CA CYS A 174 36.23 10.40 15.84
C CYS A 174 36.50 9.69 14.50
N GLU A 175 37.61 8.96 14.44
CA GLU A 175 37.93 8.09 13.31
C GLU A 175 37.06 6.83 13.35
N VAL A 176 36.48 6.51 12.19
CA VAL A 176 35.65 5.33 11.96
C VAL A 176 36.27 4.44 10.89
N GLN A 177 36.15 3.13 11.09
CA GLN A 177 36.39 2.14 10.06
C GLN A 177 35.07 1.92 9.28
N ALA A 178 34.99 2.51 8.08
CA ALA A 178 33.75 2.62 7.31
C ALA A 178 34.01 2.69 5.79
N TRP A 179 32.97 3.00 5.03
CA TRP A 179 33.10 3.52 3.68
C TRP A 179 33.55 4.98 3.74
N CYS A 180 34.74 5.25 3.22
CA CYS A 180 35.44 6.52 3.32
C CYS A 180 35.58 7.21 1.96
N PRO A 181 35.33 8.54 1.87
CA PRO A 181 34.90 9.42 2.97
C PRO A 181 33.46 9.11 3.43
N THR A 182 33.16 9.42 4.70
CA THR A 182 31.81 9.23 5.26
C THR A 182 30.81 10.18 4.59
N GLU A 183 29.54 9.81 4.66
CA GLU A 183 28.45 10.65 4.15
C GLU A 183 28.31 11.92 5.00
N VAL A 184 28.08 13.04 4.32
CA VAL A 184 27.75 14.32 4.95
C VAL A 184 26.32 14.64 4.54
N ASP A 185 25.39 14.64 5.51
CA ASP A 185 23.95 14.84 5.26
C ASP A 185 23.62 16.32 5.02
N LEU A 186 24.20 16.86 3.95
CA LEU A 186 23.98 18.22 3.48
C LEU A 186 23.47 18.17 2.04
N LEU A 187 22.28 18.71 1.85
CA LEU A 187 21.72 18.90 0.52
C LEU A 187 22.59 19.88 -0.28
N PRO A 188 22.86 19.59 -1.57
CA PRO A 188 23.73 20.43 -2.40
C PRO A 188 23.17 21.84 -2.59
N LEU A 189 21.85 22.00 -2.57
CA LEU A 189 21.14 23.27 -2.65
C LEU A 189 20.40 23.52 -1.32
N LYS A 190 20.44 24.76 -0.83
CA LYS A 190 19.86 25.14 0.46
C LYS A 190 18.33 25.15 0.48
N ASP A 191 17.71 25.71 -0.55
CA ASP A 191 16.27 26.00 -0.59
C ASP A 191 15.57 25.42 -1.84
N GLU A 192 16.28 24.63 -2.64
CA GLU A 192 15.80 24.10 -3.92
C GLU A 192 16.02 22.58 -4.02
N ALA A 193 15.13 21.89 -4.71
CA ALA A 193 15.28 20.46 -5.00
C ALA A 193 16.33 20.25 -6.10
N VAL A 194 17.13 19.19 -5.99
CA VAL A 194 18.11 18.81 -7.02
C VAL A 194 17.43 18.52 -8.35
N LEU A 195 16.29 17.82 -8.32
CA LEU A 195 15.46 17.52 -9.48
C LEU A 195 14.18 18.36 -9.41
N GLY A 196 14.31 19.65 -9.70
CA GLY A 196 13.18 20.59 -9.67
C GLY A 196 12.16 20.33 -10.77
N ALA A 197 12.59 19.80 -11.92
CA ALA A 197 11.69 19.48 -13.04
C ALA A 197 10.85 18.21 -12.78
N ALA A 198 11.07 17.50 -11.67
CA ALA A 198 10.25 16.35 -11.29
C ALA A 198 8.75 16.68 -11.19
N GLY A 199 8.39 17.93 -10.88
CA GLY A 199 7.00 18.41 -10.91
C GLY A 199 6.34 18.40 -12.30
N ASN A 200 7.14 18.38 -13.37
CA ASN A 200 6.68 18.36 -14.76
C ASN A 200 6.73 16.95 -15.39
N PHE A 201 7.14 15.93 -14.63
CA PHE A 201 7.18 14.57 -15.15
C PHE A 201 5.77 14.01 -15.34
N THR A 202 5.61 13.13 -16.33
CA THR A 202 4.33 12.48 -16.62
C THR A 202 4.34 11.06 -16.05
N VAL A 203 3.25 10.70 -15.40
CA VAL A 203 3.00 9.34 -14.91
C VAL A 203 1.83 8.75 -15.67
N MET A 204 2.03 7.61 -16.31
CA MET A 204 0.97 6.82 -16.91
C MET A 204 0.59 5.68 -15.95
N ILE A 205 -0.69 5.56 -15.62
CA ILE A 205 -1.20 4.51 -14.73
C ILE A 205 -2.11 3.59 -15.53
N ARG A 206 -1.68 2.34 -15.67
CA ARG A 206 -2.50 1.27 -16.24
C ARG A 206 -3.16 0.50 -15.11
N ASN A 207 -4.49 0.61 -15.01
CA ASN A 207 -5.30 -0.15 -14.05
C ASN A 207 -6.09 -1.25 -14.76
N ALA A 208 -5.82 -2.50 -14.40
CA ALA A 208 -6.53 -3.67 -14.91
C ALA A 208 -7.34 -4.30 -13.78
N ILE A 209 -8.65 -4.50 -14.02
CA ILE A 209 -9.57 -5.14 -13.09
C ILE A 209 -10.17 -6.40 -13.71
N SER A 210 -10.42 -7.41 -12.88
CA SER A 210 -11.06 -8.66 -13.24
C SER A 210 -12.11 -9.06 -12.20
N PHE A 211 -13.26 -9.53 -12.68
CA PHE A 211 -14.28 -10.24 -11.89
C PHE A 211 -14.30 -11.69 -12.38
N PRO A 212 -13.54 -12.60 -11.74
CA PRO A 212 -13.41 -13.99 -12.19
C PRO A 212 -14.74 -14.72 -12.26
N LYS A 213 -15.66 -14.45 -11.33
CA LYS A 213 -16.98 -15.11 -11.28
C LYS A 213 -17.84 -14.84 -12.51
N PHE A 214 -17.66 -13.67 -13.13
CA PHE A 214 -18.40 -13.25 -14.32
C PHE A 214 -17.56 -13.31 -15.60
N ASN A 215 -16.33 -13.83 -15.51
CA ASN A 215 -15.34 -13.84 -16.58
C ASN A 215 -15.21 -12.47 -17.29
N PHE A 216 -15.20 -11.40 -16.49
CA PHE A 216 -15.13 -10.03 -16.98
C PHE A 216 -13.79 -9.41 -16.66
N THR A 217 -13.15 -8.79 -17.65
CA THR A 217 -11.90 -8.03 -17.49
C THR A 217 -12.02 -6.67 -18.15
N LYS A 218 -11.54 -5.62 -17.49
CA LYS A 218 -11.49 -4.28 -18.05
C LYS A 218 -10.19 -3.60 -17.67
N CYS A 219 -9.57 -2.93 -18.65
CA CYS A 219 -8.36 -2.15 -18.46
C CYS A 219 -8.67 -0.68 -18.75
N LYS A 220 -8.21 0.22 -17.88
CA LYS A 220 -8.24 1.67 -18.08
C LYS A 220 -6.81 2.19 -18.01
N ILE A 221 -6.48 3.12 -18.91
CA ILE A 221 -5.22 3.86 -18.91
C ILE A 221 -5.57 5.30 -18.50
N LEU A 222 -4.83 5.80 -17.51
CA LEU A 222 -4.90 7.16 -16.98
C LEU A 222 -3.56 7.85 -17.23
#